data_AF-A0A941I5J8-F1
#
_entry.id   AF-A0A941I5J8-F1
#
_cell.length_a   1.000
_cell.length_b   1.000
_cell.length_c   1.000
_cell.angle_alpha   90.00
_cell.angle_beta   90.00
_cell.angle_gamma   90.00
#
_symmetry.space_group_name_H-M   'P 1'
#
loop_
_entity.id
_entity.type
_entity.pdbx_description
1 polymer ?
#
loop_
_entity_poly.entity_id
_entity_poly.type
_entity_poly.pdbx_seq_one_letter_code
_entity_poly.pdbx_strand_id
1 'polypeptide(L)'
;MMEFPLLGTLSHDADYDWLVSAPVAVPALDGLECEFLLEGYADDAHPEEFHEAVRRFLKAGPDMLRAAQQHIYYYYLDCARLAKSEKRDCPDIQHAAQLWDHLEFGAEILVRRRTNAEQGVYLVLECDCDWNEEDGLQIVFREGTHVSRVSAFDDFLSNQEVYGLAELDGIVYQSPG
;
A
#
# COMPACT_ATOMS: atom_id res chain seq x y z
N MET A 1 -8.90 -4.66 -25.21
CA MET A 1 -9.76 -4.04 -24.19
C MET A 1 -10.23 -5.16 -23.30
N MET A 2 -9.80 -5.15 -22.04
CA MET A 2 -10.02 -6.22 -21.08
C MET A 2 -11.04 -5.73 -20.05
N GLU A 3 -11.96 -6.60 -19.64
CA GLU A 3 -12.97 -6.27 -18.63
C GLU A 3 -12.55 -6.83 -17.27
N PHE A 4 -12.77 -6.04 -16.22
CA PHE A 4 -12.51 -6.42 -14.83
C PHE A 4 -13.78 -6.19 -14.00
N PRO A 5 -14.25 -7.20 -13.24
CA PRO A 5 -15.41 -7.02 -12.36
C PRO A 5 -15.19 -5.89 -11.35
N LEU A 6 -16.11 -4.92 -11.29
CA LEU A 6 -16.10 -3.72 -10.43
C LEU A 6 -15.24 -2.55 -10.93
N LEU A 7 -14.15 -2.80 -11.65
CA LEU A 7 -13.31 -1.73 -12.24
C LEU A 7 -13.73 -1.36 -13.67
N GLY A 8 -14.52 -2.24 -14.32
CA GLY A 8 -15.01 -2.04 -15.67
C GLY A 8 -13.93 -2.28 -16.72
N THR A 9 -13.96 -1.48 -17.77
CA THR A 9 -13.05 -1.57 -18.89
C THR A 9 -11.65 -1.08 -18.52
N LEU A 10 -10.65 -1.91 -18.78
CA LEU A 10 -9.23 -1.58 -18.57
C LEU A 10 -8.57 -1.07 -19.85
N SER A 11 -7.69 -0.09 -19.68
CA SER A 11 -6.79 0.44 -20.70
C SER A 11 -5.36 -0.05 -20.46
N HIS A 12 -4.51 -0.05 -21.50
CA HIS A 12 -3.09 -0.34 -21.31
C HIS A 12 -2.37 0.94 -20.96
N ASP A 13 -1.54 0.86 -19.93
CA ASP A 13 -0.48 1.83 -19.70
C ASP A 13 0.61 1.66 -20.75
N ALA A 14 1.02 2.76 -21.39
CA ALA A 14 1.96 2.71 -22.50
C ALA A 14 3.42 2.55 -22.06
N ASP A 15 3.73 2.85 -20.81
CA ASP A 15 5.09 2.90 -20.28
C ASP A 15 5.46 1.61 -19.52
N TYR A 16 4.50 0.98 -18.84
CA TYR A 16 4.74 -0.16 -17.94
C TYR A 16 4.09 -1.49 -18.38
N ASP A 17 3.35 -1.50 -19.50
CA ASP A 17 2.56 -2.66 -19.97
C ASP A 17 1.58 -3.21 -18.91
N TRP A 18 1.16 -2.33 -18.01
CA TRP A 18 0.15 -2.63 -16.99
C TRP A 18 -1.24 -2.32 -17.52
N LEU A 19 -2.25 -2.90 -16.88
CA LEU A 19 -3.65 -2.56 -17.17
C LEU A 19 -4.17 -1.57 -16.14
N VAL A 20 -4.80 -0.49 -16.59
CA VAL A 20 -5.24 0.62 -15.73
C VAL A 20 -6.76 0.80 -15.85
N SER A 21 -7.43 0.92 -14.71
CA SER A 21 -8.87 1.24 -14.64
C SER A 21 -9.12 2.74 -14.79
N ALA A 22 -10.37 3.12 -15.08
CA ALA A 22 -10.82 4.47 -14.73
C ALA A 22 -10.81 4.67 -13.20
N PRO A 23 -10.78 5.91 -12.68
CA PRO A 23 -10.86 6.16 -11.26
C PRO A 23 -12.12 5.57 -10.61
N VAL A 24 -11.96 4.93 -9.46
CA VAL A 24 -13.04 4.33 -8.66
C VAL A 24 -12.92 4.84 -7.22
N ALA A 25 -14.04 5.26 -6.63
CA ALA A 25 -14.09 5.68 -5.24
C ALA A 25 -13.71 4.54 -4.29
N VAL A 26 -12.70 4.75 -3.44
CA VAL A 26 -12.20 3.78 -2.46
C VAL A 26 -12.73 4.12 -1.06
N PRO A 27 -13.67 3.33 -0.50
CA PRO A 27 -14.28 3.66 0.79
C PRO A 27 -13.29 3.65 1.97
N ALA A 28 -12.22 2.86 1.90
CA ALA A 28 -11.16 2.84 2.90
C ALA A 28 -10.36 4.15 2.96
N LEU A 29 -10.40 4.97 1.91
CA LEU A 29 -9.73 6.26 1.77
C LEU A 29 -10.74 7.41 1.76
N ASP A 30 -11.82 7.28 2.55
CA ASP A 30 -12.92 8.25 2.65
C ASP A 30 -13.56 8.62 1.30
N GLY A 31 -13.52 7.68 0.34
CA GLY A 31 -14.12 7.83 -0.98
C GLY A 31 -13.23 8.52 -2.02
N LEU A 32 -11.93 8.67 -1.76
CA LEU A 32 -10.96 9.13 -2.76
C LEU A 32 -11.09 8.29 -4.04
N GLU A 33 -11.13 8.97 -5.19
CA GLU A 33 -11.15 8.30 -6.49
C GLU A 33 -9.74 7.87 -6.86
N CYS A 34 -9.53 6.56 -7.01
CA CYS A 34 -8.22 5.99 -7.33
C CYS A 34 -8.27 5.17 -8.62
N GLU A 35 -7.20 5.26 -9.41
CA GLU A 35 -6.94 4.33 -10.51
C GLU A 35 -6.31 3.05 -9.97
N PHE A 36 -6.66 1.92 -10.56
CA PHE A 36 -6.08 0.61 -10.21
C PHE A 36 -5.13 0.18 -11.31
N LEU A 37 -3.86 0.02 -10.96
CA LEU A 37 -2.78 -0.39 -11.85
C LEU A 37 -2.55 -1.88 -11.63
N LEU A 38 -2.89 -2.71 -12.61
CA LEU A 38 -2.89 -4.17 -12.51
C LEU A 38 -1.65 -4.75 -13.19
N GLU A 39 -0.61 -5.02 -12.41
CA GLU A 39 0.62 -5.63 -12.89
C GLU A 39 0.44 -7.15 -13.06
N GLY A 40 0.77 -7.66 -14.24
CA GLY A 40 0.73 -9.10 -14.56
C GLY A 40 -0.66 -9.73 -14.70
N TYR A 41 -1.74 -8.96 -14.50
CA TYR A 41 -3.12 -9.47 -14.51
C TYR A 41 -3.52 -10.14 -15.85
N ALA A 42 -3.06 -9.60 -16.98
CA ALA A 42 -3.44 -10.10 -18.30
C ALA A 42 -2.98 -11.55 -18.56
N ASP A 43 -1.84 -11.94 -17.98
CA ASP A 43 -1.19 -13.25 -18.16
C ASP A 43 -1.29 -14.13 -16.90
N ASP A 44 -2.03 -13.67 -15.90
CA ASP A 44 -2.15 -14.38 -14.63
C ASP A 44 -2.92 -15.70 -14.78
N ALA A 45 -2.45 -16.74 -14.08
CA ALA A 45 -3.11 -18.05 -14.12
C ALA A 45 -4.44 -18.09 -13.33
N HIS A 46 -4.62 -17.15 -12.40
CA HIS A 46 -5.73 -17.08 -11.44
C HIS A 46 -6.30 -15.65 -11.33
N PRO A 47 -6.77 -15.04 -12.44
CA PRO A 47 -7.24 -13.66 -12.46
C PRO A 47 -8.43 -13.41 -11.51
N GLU A 48 -9.19 -14.45 -11.17
CA GLU A 48 -10.28 -14.40 -10.18
C GLU A 48 -9.81 -13.96 -8.79
N GLU A 49 -8.56 -14.20 -8.43
CA GLU A 49 -8.02 -13.80 -7.13
C GLU A 49 -7.74 -12.30 -7.07
N PHE A 50 -7.39 -11.68 -8.21
CA PHE A 50 -7.34 -10.22 -8.34
C PHE A 50 -8.73 -9.62 -8.13
N HIS A 51 -9.75 -10.20 -8.76
CA HIS A 51 -11.14 -9.74 -8.61
C HIS A 51 -11.58 -9.80 -7.16
N GLU A 52 -11.27 -10.90 -6.48
CA GLU A 52 -11.60 -11.11 -5.08
C GLU A 52 -10.86 -10.14 -4.15
N ALA A 53 -9.57 -9.90 -4.38
CA ALA A 53 -8.78 -8.95 -3.60
C ALA A 53 -9.33 -7.52 -3.74
N VAL A 54 -9.54 -7.06 -4.98
CA VAL A 54 -10.11 -5.73 -5.25
C VAL A 54 -11.53 -5.61 -4.67
N ARG A 55 -12.36 -6.65 -4.81
CA ARG A 55 -13.71 -6.66 -4.22
C ARG A 55 -13.69 -6.53 -2.70
N ARG A 56 -12.77 -7.20 -2.02
CA ARG A 56 -12.63 -7.11 -0.56
C ARG A 56 -12.14 -5.73 -0.15
N PHE A 57 -11.15 -5.19 -0.87
CA PHE A 57 -10.61 -3.86 -0.65
C PHE A 57 -11.67 -2.77 -0.82
N LEU A 58 -12.41 -2.76 -1.93
CA LEU A 58 -13.48 -1.79 -2.19
C LEU A 58 -14.69 -1.93 -1.25
N LYS A 59 -14.85 -3.08 -0.59
CA LYS A 59 -15.87 -3.28 0.45
C LYS A 59 -15.40 -2.82 1.83
N ALA A 60 -14.10 -2.75 2.05
CA ALA A 60 -13.54 -2.35 3.33
C ALA A 60 -13.78 -0.85 3.58
N GLY A 61 -14.11 -0.51 4.82
CA GLY A 61 -14.21 0.88 5.27
C GLY A 61 -12.89 1.39 5.85
N PRO A 62 -12.88 2.66 6.31
CA PRO A 62 -11.67 3.32 6.85
C PRO A 62 -11.03 2.58 8.02
N ASP A 63 -11.80 1.76 8.76
CA ASP A 63 -11.30 0.97 9.89
C ASP A 63 -10.17 0.00 9.49
N MET A 64 -10.17 -0.50 8.25
CA MET A 64 -9.09 -1.36 7.75
C MET A 64 -7.74 -0.63 7.76
N LEU A 65 -7.72 0.63 7.30
CA LEU A 65 -6.53 1.45 7.29
C LEU A 65 -6.18 1.94 8.69
N ARG A 66 -7.20 2.35 9.48
CA ARG A 66 -7.01 2.80 10.87
C ARG A 66 -6.44 1.71 11.78
N ALA A 67 -6.63 0.44 11.47
CA ALA A 67 -5.97 -0.67 12.18
C ALA A 67 -4.43 -0.60 12.11
N ALA A 68 -3.86 0.04 11.07
CA ALA A 68 -2.42 0.24 10.93
C ALA A 68 -1.88 1.52 11.59
N GLN A 69 -2.74 2.35 12.21
CA GLN A 69 -2.33 3.67 12.74
C GLN A 69 -1.10 3.59 13.66
N GLN A 70 -1.06 2.61 14.56
CA GLN A 70 0.05 2.45 15.48
C GLN A 70 1.35 2.04 14.77
N HIS A 71 1.25 1.26 13.69
CA HIS A 71 2.40 0.84 12.90
C HIS A 71 2.97 1.98 12.06
N ILE A 72 2.10 2.81 11.47
CA ILE A 72 2.50 4.05 10.80
C ILE A 72 3.17 5.01 11.80
N TYR A 73 2.68 5.06 13.04
CA TYR A 73 3.32 5.86 14.09
C TYR A 73 4.72 5.38 14.42
N TYR A 74 4.95 4.07 14.49
CA TYR A 74 6.29 3.53 14.70
C TYR A 74 7.23 3.85 13.54
N TYR A 75 6.73 3.79 12.30
CA TYR A 75 7.48 4.26 11.13
C TYR A 75 7.88 5.73 11.26
N TYR A 76 6.92 6.61 11.57
CA TYR A 76 7.20 8.02 11.85
C TYR A 76 8.26 8.21 12.94
N LEU A 77 8.19 7.50 14.06
CA LEU A 77 9.15 7.64 15.15
C LEU A 77 10.59 7.30 14.72
N ASP A 78 10.76 6.30 13.86
CA ASP A 78 12.06 5.96 13.29
C ASP A 78 12.55 7.03 12.30
N CYS A 79 11.68 7.55 11.44
CA CYS A 79 12.00 8.68 10.56
C CYS A 79 12.39 9.93 11.36
N ALA A 80 11.64 10.28 12.41
CA ALA A 80 11.91 11.43 13.27
C ALA A 80 13.23 11.26 14.04
N ARG A 81 13.54 10.05 14.50
CA ARG A 81 14.84 9.71 15.10
C ARG A 81 15.99 9.93 14.11
N LEU A 82 15.83 9.47 12.87
CA LEU A 82 16.82 9.64 11.80
C LEU A 82 17.01 11.12 11.45
N ALA A 83 15.93 11.84 11.16
CA ALA A 83 15.93 13.27 10.83
C ALA A 83 16.64 14.09 11.91
N LYS A 84 16.34 13.81 13.20
CA LYS A 84 17.03 14.45 14.33
C LYS A 84 18.53 14.16 14.33
N SER A 85 18.96 12.94 14.04
CA SER A 85 20.37 12.56 13.97
C SER A 85 21.11 13.28 12.83
N GLU A 86 20.40 13.54 11.74
CA GLU A 86 20.89 14.22 10.54
C GLU A 86 20.69 15.75 10.57
N LYS A 87 20.06 16.27 11.64
CA LYS A 87 19.68 17.68 11.80
C LYS A 87 18.77 18.18 10.67
N ARG A 88 17.89 17.32 10.17
CA ARG A 88 16.78 17.66 9.29
C ARG A 88 15.56 18.05 10.11
N ASP A 89 14.76 18.95 9.58
CA ASP A 89 13.46 19.29 10.15
C ASP A 89 12.50 18.11 9.96
N CYS A 90 11.62 17.92 10.94
CA CYS A 90 10.63 16.85 10.96
C CYS A 90 9.46 17.33 11.84
N PRO A 91 8.19 17.12 11.44
CA PRO A 91 7.05 17.49 12.25
C PRO A 91 7.09 16.77 13.60
N ASP A 92 6.68 17.48 14.65
CA ASP A 92 6.61 16.95 16.01
C ASP A 92 5.22 16.36 16.29
N ILE A 93 5.02 15.11 15.88
CA ILE A 93 3.76 14.36 16.02
C ILE A 93 3.80 13.62 17.35
N GLN A 94 3.09 14.13 18.35
CA GLN A 94 3.15 13.65 19.74
C GLN A 94 2.38 12.33 19.93
N HIS A 95 1.32 12.11 19.16
CA HIS A 95 0.43 10.96 19.29
C HIS A 95 -0.03 10.43 17.93
N ALA A 96 -0.21 9.12 17.82
CA ALA A 96 -0.60 8.43 16.58
C ALA A 96 -1.91 8.96 15.93
N ALA A 97 -2.82 9.56 16.70
CA ALA A 97 -4.05 10.14 16.16
C ALA A 97 -3.82 11.37 15.27
N GLN A 98 -2.68 12.05 15.43
CA GLN A 98 -2.31 13.25 14.66
C GLN A 98 -1.68 12.90 13.31
N LEU A 99 -1.27 11.66 13.07
CA LEU A 99 -0.61 11.24 11.82
C LEU A 99 -1.42 11.57 10.57
N TRP A 100 -2.74 11.43 10.66
CA TRP A 100 -3.64 11.63 9.52
C TRP A 100 -3.66 13.08 9.03
N ASP A 101 -3.28 14.05 9.86
CA ASP A 101 -3.15 15.45 9.47
C ASP A 101 -1.87 15.72 8.66
N HIS A 102 -0.97 14.74 8.57
CA HIS A 102 0.36 14.80 7.94
C HIS A 102 0.54 13.78 6.81
N LEU A 103 -0.57 13.19 6.35
CA LEU A 103 -0.59 12.16 5.31
C LEU A 103 -1.46 12.59 4.15
N GLU A 104 -0.93 12.47 2.95
CA GLU A 104 -1.66 12.64 1.70
C GLU A 104 -1.65 11.33 0.93
N PHE A 105 -2.84 10.77 0.65
CA PHE A 105 -2.95 9.51 -0.08
C PHE A 105 -2.71 9.74 -1.58
N GLY A 106 -1.91 8.88 -2.20
CA GLY A 106 -1.84 8.78 -3.65
C GLY A 106 -3.18 8.35 -4.25
N ALA A 107 -3.38 8.70 -5.52
CA ALA A 107 -4.59 8.36 -6.28
C ALA A 107 -4.42 7.07 -7.10
N GLU A 108 -3.38 6.28 -6.83
CA GLU A 108 -3.05 5.05 -7.55
C GLU A 108 -2.96 3.88 -6.57
N ILE A 109 -3.61 2.77 -6.94
CA ILE A 109 -3.53 1.50 -6.22
C ILE A 109 -2.90 0.46 -7.14
N LEU A 110 -1.64 0.12 -6.89
CA LEU A 110 -0.98 -0.98 -7.58
C LEU A 110 -1.51 -2.31 -7.06
N VAL A 111 -1.96 -3.19 -7.94
CA VAL A 111 -2.41 -4.55 -7.63
C VAL A 111 -1.53 -5.53 -8.35
N ARG A 112 -0.91 -6.45 -7.60
CA ARG A 112 -0.01 -7.45 -8.18
C ARG A 112 0.02 -8.74 -7.39
N ARG A 113 0.39 -9.81 -8.06
CA ARG A 113 0.65 -11.10 -7.43
C ARG A 113 2.08 -11.18 -6.92
N ARG A 114 2.25 -11.68 -5.71
CA ARG A 114 3.56 -11.99 -5.14
C ARG A 114 4.23 -13.12 -5.94
N THR A 115 5.50 -12.94 -6.30
CA THR A 115 6.20 -13.85 -7.25
C THR A 115 6.80 -15.10 -6.60
N ASN A 116 6.76 -15.21 -5.27
CA ASN A 116 7.37 -16.32 -4.53
C ASN A 116 6.37 -17.47 -4.26
N ALA A 117 6.73 -18.41 -3.38
CA ALA A 117 5.94 -19.62 -3.12
C ALA A 117 4.55 -19.34 -2.53
N GLU A 118 4.37 -18.19 -1.87
CA GLU A 118 3.07 -17.70 -1.43
C GLU A 118 2.58 -16.68 -2.45
N GLN A 119 1.75 -17.14 -3.38
CA GLN A 119 1.32 -16.37 -4.54
C GLN A 119 0.09 -15.50 -4.26
N GLY A 120 0.01 -14.85 -3.10
CA GLY A 120 -1.12 -13.96 -2.77
C GLY A 120 -1.20 -12.75 -3.70
N VAL A 121 -2.40 -12.17 -3.86
CA VAL A 121 -2.59 -10.87 -4.52
C VAL A 121 -2.54 -9.75 -3.48
N TYR A 122 -1.76 -8.72 -3.77
CA TYR A 122 -1.51 -7.59 -2.90
C TYR A 122 -1.95 -6.29 -3.57
N LEU A 123 -2.39 -5.34 -2.75
CA LEU A 123 -2.63 -3.97 -3.16
C LEU A 123 -1.61 -3.07 -2.46
N VAL A 124 -1.08 -2.09 -3.16
CA VAL A 124 -0.08 -1.15 -2.64
C VAL A 124 -0.63 0.26 -2.84
N LEU A 125 -0.64 1.01 -1.75
CA LEU A 125 -0.95 2.44 -1.71
C LEU A 125 0.31 3.18 -1.31
N GLU A 126 0.68 4.16 -2.12
CA GLU A 126 1.76 5.10 -1.83
C GLU A 126 1.17 6.42 -1.34
N CYS A 127 1.77 6.99 -0.31
CA CYS A 127 1.31 8.22 0.34
C CYS A 127 2.49 9.17 0.50
N ASP A 128 2.23 10.46 0.32
CA ASP A 128 3.16 11.51 0.74
C ASP A 128 2.99 11.75 2.25
N CYS A 129 4.08 12.14 2.90
CA CYS A 129 4.07 12.44 4.33
C CYS A 129 5.06 13.55 4.70
N ASP A 130 4.63 14.44 5.60
CA ASP A 130 5.41 15.61 6.01
C ASP A 130 6.76 15.27 6.68
N TRP A 131 6.93 14.03 7.18
CA TRP A 131 8.14 13.60 7.88
C TRP A 131 9.16 12.90 7.00
N ASN A 132 8.80 12.51 5.77
CA ASN A 132 9.70 11.84 4.84
C ASN A 132 9.33 12.14 3.39
N GLU A 133 9.54 13.39 2.96
CA GLU A 133 9.24 13.86 1.60
C GLU A 133 9.98 13.08 0.49
N GLU A 134 11.13 12.47 0.77
CA GLU A 134 11.94 11.77 -0.23
C GLU A 134 11.42 10.37 -0.54
N ASP A 135 11.04 9.59 0.47
CA ASP A 135 10.65 8.18 0.30
C ASP A 135 9.18 7.87 0.66
N GLY A 136 8.42 8.86 1.14
CA GLY A 136 6.99 8.75 1.44
C GLY A 136 6.63 7.64 2.44
N LEU A 137 5.40 7.14 2.31
CA LEU A 137 4.84 6.03 3.08
C LEU A 137 4.15 5.03 2.16
N GLN A 138 4.67 3.80 2.10
CA GLN A 138 4.02 2.67 1.47
C GLN A 138 3.13 1.91 2.45
N ILE A 139 1.91 1.59 2.03
CA ILE A 139 0.96 0.75 2.77
C ILE A 139 0.56 -0.42 1.86
N VAL A 140 0.85 -1.64 2.30
CA VAL A 140 0.54 -2.86 1.55
C VAL A 140 -0.62 -3.60 2.20
N PHE A 141 -1.58 -4.02 1.38
CA PHE A 141 -2.74 -4.80 1.79
C PHE A 141 -2.67 -6.21 1.22
N ARG A 142 -2.81 -7.23 2.07
CA ARG A 142 -2.84 -8.63 1.65
C ARG A 142 -4.27 -9.04 1.31
N GLU A 143 -4.47 -9.48 0.07
CA GLU A 143 -5.76 -9.96 -0.48
C GLU A 143 -6.93 -8.98 -0.27
N GLY A 144 -6.63 -7.68 -0.14
CA GLY A 144 -7.63 -6.64 0.12
C GLY A 144 -8.36 -6.75 1.45
N THR A 145 -7.80 -7.43 2.46
CA THR A 145 -8.49 -7.69 3.74
C THR A 145 -7.90 -6.96 4.95
N HIS A 146 -6.59 -6.71 4.95
CA HIS A 146 -5.89 -6.06 6.04
C HIS A 146 -4.56 -5.48 5.54
N VAL A 147 -4.05 -4.48 6.26
CA VAL A 147 -2.69 -3.99 6.06
C VAL A 147 -1.70 -5.05 6.53
N SER A 148 -0.79 -5.46 5.64
CA SER A 148 0.24 -6.46 5.90
C SER A 148 1.64 -5.86 5.99
N ARG A 149 1.84 -4.62 5.53
CA ARG A 149 3.12 -3.92 5.63
C ARG A 149 2.96 -2.40 5.61
N VAL A 150 3.84 -1.74 6.35
CA VAL A 150 4.10 -0.29 6.35
C VAL A 150 5.61 -0.08 6.19
N SER A 151 6.03 0.78 5.27
CA SER A 151 7.45 1.09 5.00
C SER A 151 7.61 2.40 4.22
N ALA A 152 8.86 2.76 3.88
CA ALA A 152 9.14 3.65 2.76
C ALA A 152 8.75 2.98 1.41
N PHE A 153 8.73 3.75 0.33
CA PHE A 153 8.53 3.22 -1.03
C PHE A 153 9.65 2.24 -1.42
N ASP A 154 9.26 1.02 -1.78
CA ASP A 154 10.13 0.02 -2.39
C ASP A 154 9.31 -1.07 -3.11
N ASP A 155 10.00 -2.03 -3.73
CA ASP A 155 9.37 -3.09 -4.50
C ASP A 155 8.92 -4.31 -3.66
N PHE A 156 8.97 -4.26 -2.32
CA PHE A 156 8.66 -5.42 -1.49
C PHE A 156 7.19 -5.44 -1.02
N LEU A 157 6.63 -6.64 -0.81
CA LEU A 157 5.24 -6.82 -0.37
C LEU A 157 5.14 -7.25 1.10
N SER A 158 6.26 -7.68 1.70
CA SER A 158 6.32 -8.04 3.12
C SER A 158 7.72 -7.84 3.72
N ASN A 159 7.79 -7.69 5.04
CA ASN A 159 9.07 -7.61 5.75
C ASN A 159 9.89 -8.91 5.64
N GLN A 160 9.24 -10.06 5.47
CA GLN A 160 9.92 -11.32 5.15
C GLN A 160 10.75 -11.20 3.87
N GLU A 161 10.27 -10.53 2.82
CA GLU A 161 11.01 -10.40 1.56
C GLU A 161 12.23 -9.49 1.70
N VAL A 162 12.06 -8.40 2.43
CA VAL A 162 13.14 -7.43 2.71
C VAL A 162 14.31 -8.12 3.43
N TYR A 163 14.02 -8.89 4.47
CA TYR A 163 15.05 -9.42 5.36
C TYR A 163 15.38 -10.91 5.13
N GLY A 164 14.57 -11.63 4.35
CA GLY A 164 14.71 -13.08 4.16
C GLY A 164 14.40 -13.91 5.41
N LEU A 165 13.62 -13.36 6.34
CA LEU A 165 13.34 -13.94 7.66
C LEU A 165 11.88 -14.36 7.78
N ALA A 166 11.61 -15.66 7.92
CA ALA A 166 10.26 -16.22 7.93
C ALA A 166 9.41 -15.73 9.11
N GLU A 167 10.03 -15.39 10.23
CA GLU A 167 9.37 -14.82 11.41
C GLU A 167 8.79 -13.43 11.18
N LEU A 168 9.17 -12.76 10.07
CA LEU A 168 8.63 -11.46 9.68
C LEU A 168 7.43 -11.55 8.73
N ASP A 169 6.95 -12.76 8.42
CA ASP A 169 5.69 -12.92 7.68
C ASP A 169 4.51 -12.40 8.53
N GLY A 170 3.67 -11.57 7.93
CA GLY A 170 2.55 -10.90 8.60
C GLY A 170 2.94 -9.81 9.60
N ILE A 171 4.23 -9.51 9.79
CA ILE A 171 4.65 -8.36 10.61
C ILE A 171 4.42 -7.07 9.81
N VAL A 172 3.49 -6.24 10.27
CA VAL A 172 3.08 -5.00 9.59
C VAL A 172 4.21 -3.98 9.55
N TYR A 173 4.93 -3.79 10.65
CA TYR A 173 6.05 -2.85 10.70
C TYR A 173 7.24 -3.47 11.41
N GLN A 174 8.41 -3.37 10.77
CA GLN A 174 9.70 -3.81 11.30
C GLN A 174 10.63 -2.60 11.34
N SER A 175 11.04 -2.20 12.54
CA SER A 175 12.05 -1.14 12.71
C SER A 175 13.40 -1.60 12.15
N PRO A 176 14.15 -0.74 11.45
CA PRO A 176 15.47 -1.08 10.91
C PRO A 176 16.59 -1.16 11.97
N GLY A 177 16.34 -0.72 13.22
CA GLY A 177 17.34 -0.66 14.31
C GLY A 177 17.94 0.72 14.54
#